data_AF-A0A414ZR84-F1
#
_entry.id   AF-A0A414ZR84-F1
#
_cell.length_a   1.000
_cell.length_b   1.000
_cell.length_c   1.000
_cell.angle_alpha   90.00
_cell.angle_beta   90.00
_cell.angle_gamma   90.00
#
_symmetry.space_group_name_H-M   'P 1'
#
loop_
_entity.id
_entity.type
_entity.pdbx_description
1 polymer ?
#
loop_
_entity_poly.entity_id
_entity_poly.type
_entity_poly.pdbx_seq_one_letter_code
_entity_poly.pdbx_strand_id
1 'polypeptide(L)'
;MVKLKVGRKILNISENDLILDNGACYQIITQRIGSGFNKACPVMSKKLFNDLKNTELIFTSEGLRQAAIKKYGNMIETYWKFNIESMKKLGY
;
A
#
# COMPACT_ATOMS: atom_id res chain seq x y z
N MET A 1 -12.18 -4.94 6.39
CA MET A 1 -11.29 -3.81 6.76
C MET A 1 -10.45 -4.23 7.96
N VAL A 2 -9.24 -3.69 8.10
CA VAL A 2 -8.29 -3.89 9.21
C VAL A 2 -7.64 -2.56 9.59
N LYS A 3 -7.12 -2.41 10.82
CA LYS A 3 -6.48 -1.16 11.25
C LYS A 3 -4.96 -1.29 11.10
N LEU A 4 -4.37 -0.47 10.24
CA LEU A 4 -2.92 -0.44 10.02
C LEU A 4 -2.31 0.87 10.51
N LYS A 5 -1.32 0.79 11.38
CA LYS A 5 -0.52 1.96 11.78
C LYS A 5 0.50 2.28 10.69
N VAL A 6 0.36 3.47 10.09
CA VAL A 6 1.28 4.01 9.08
C VAL A 6 1.87 5.31 9.61
N GLY A 7 3.12 5.26 10.05
CA GLY A 7 3.77 6.36 10.75
C GLY A 7 3.02 6.75 12.02
N ARG A 8 2.54 8.00 12.08
CA ARG A 8 1.76 8.54 13.21
C ARG A 8 0.24 8.40 13.03
N LYS A 9 -0.23 7.71 11.98
CA LYS A 9 -1.65 7.58 11.64
C LYS A 9 -2.09 6.12 11.75
N ILE A 10 -3.36 5.91 12.08
CA ILE A 10 -4.01 4.60 11.98
C ILE A 10 -5.00 4.71 10.83
N LEU A 11 -4.86 3.82 9.84
CA LEU A 11 -5.67 3.80 8.63
C LEU A 11 -6.56 2.56 8.65
N ASN A 12 -7.79 2.71 8.19
CA ASN A 12 -8.66 1.56 7.94
C ASN A 12 -8.38 1.07 6.51
N ILE A 13 -7.77 -0.11 6.39
CA ILE A 13 -7.34 -0.69 5.11
C ILE A 13 -8.33 -1.78 4.68
N SER A 14 -8.59 -1.84 3.39
CA SER A 14 -9.51 -2.76 2.71
C SER A 14 -8.82 -3.47 1.54
N GLU A 15 -9.49 -4.46 0.96
CA GLU A 15 -8.99 -5.20 -0.22
C GLU A 15 -8.93 -4.34 -1.50
N ASN A 16 -9.60 -3.18 -1.48
CA ASN A 16 -9.59 -2.20 -2.55
C ASN A 16 -8.42 -1.23 -2.44
N ASP A 17 -7.69 -1.23 -1.31
CA ASP A 17 -6.55 -0.34 -1.14
C ASP A 17 -5.32 -0.84 -1.88
N LEU A 18 -4.61 0.11 -2.51
CA LEU A 18 -3.43 -0.15 -3.32
C LEU A 18 -2.23 0.61 -2.76
N ILE A 19 -1.11 -0.11 -2.65
CA ILE A 19 0.21 0.49 -2.43
C ILE A 19 0.87 0.66 -3.79
N LEU A 20 1.41 1.83 -4.06
CA LEU A 20 2.36 2.09 -5.14
C LEU A 20 3.77 2.01 -4.59
N ASP A 21 4.57 1.11 -5.14
CA ASP A 21 6.03 1.12 -5.05
C ASP A 21 6.57 1.76 -6.32
N ASN A 22 7.22 2.93 -6.21
CA ASN A 22 7.86 3.62 -7.34
C ASN A 22 9.39 3.51 -7.32
N GLY A 23 9.95 2.56 -6.56
CA GLY A 23 11.39 2.38 -6.39
C GLY A 23 12.04 3.33 -5.37
N ALA A 24 11.35 4.40 -4.95
CA ALA A 24 11.83 5.35 -3.94
C ALA A 24 10.97 5.36 -2.67
N CYS A 25 9.65 5.21 -2.80
CA CYS A 25 8.70 5.26 -1.71
C CYS A 25 7.51 4.32 -1.91
N TYR A 26 6.82 4.03 -0.80
CA TYR A 26 5.66 3.14 -0.76
C TYR A 26 4.44 3.94 -0.31
N GLN A 27 3.50 4.21 -1.23
CA GLN A 27 2.36 5.09 -0.97
C GLN A 27 1.04 4.34 -1.06
N ILE A 28 0.13 4.53 -0.10
CA ILE A 28 -1.23 3.97 -0.18
C ILE A 28 -2.08 4.92 -1.02
N ILE A 29 -2.08 4.73 -2.34
CA ILE A 29 -2.58 5.71 -3.33
C ILE A 29 -4.10 5.82 -3.39
N THR A 30 -4.82 4.90 -2.75
CA THR A 30 -6.28 4.90 -2.59
C THR A 30 -6.73 5.66 -1.34
N GLN A 31 -5.81 5.99 -0.44
CA GLN A 31 -6.08 6.70 0.80
C GLN A 31 -5.62 8.16 0.70
N ARG A 32 -6.25 9.03 1.48
CA ARG A 32 -5.83 10.43 1.66
C ARG A 32 -5.83 10.77 3.14
N ILE A 33 -4.76 11.40 3.60
CA ILE A 33 -4.63 11.96 4.95
C ILE A 33 -4.40 13.46 4.87
N GLY A 34 -4.73 14.18 5.94
CA GLY A 34 -4.66 15.64 5.98
C GLY A 34 -5.94 16.32 5.50
N SER A 35 -5.89 17.65 5.40
CA SER A 35 -7.04 18.49 5.03
C SER A 35 -6.62 19.59 4.06
N GLY A 36 -7.58 20.10 3.26
CA GLY A 36 -7.33 21.15 2.27
C GLY A 36 -6.20 20.81 1.29
N PHE A 37 -5.30 21.78 1.09
CA PHE A 37 -4.11 21.64 0.24
C PHE A 37 -3.04 20.71 0.83
N ASN A 38 -3.16 20.31 2.09
CA ASN A 38 -2.25 19.36 2.74
C ASN A 38 -2.70 17.89 2.60
N LYS A 39 -3.70 17.62 1.74
CA LYS A 39 -4.14 16.25 1.44
C LYS A 39 -3.05 15.50 0.67
N ALA A 40 -2.59 14.39 1.21
CA ALA A 40 -1.57 13.55 0.58
C ALA A 40 -1.89 12.05 0.72
N CYS A 41 -1.29 11.24 -0.15
CA CYS A 41 -1.28 9.79 0.04
C CYS A 41 -0.41 9.46 1.28
N PRO A 42 -0.89 8.60 2.19
CA PRO A 42 -0.06 8.08 3.27
C PRO A 42 1.18 7.37 2.71
N VAL A 43 2.35 7.70 3.25
CA VAL A 43 3.62 7.06 2.87
C VAL A 43 4.02 6.09 3.97
N MET A 44 4.28 4.84 3.58
CA MET A 44 4.78 3.79 4.48
C MET A 44 6.29 3.86 4.59
N SER A 45 6.82 3.50 5.77
CA SER A 45 8.26 3.31 5.91
C SER A 45 8.70 2.05 5.14
N LYS A 46 9.96 2.03 4.68
CA LYS A 46 10.57 0.85 4.08
C LYS A 46 10.51 -0.38 5.00
N LYS A 47 10.68 -0.17 6.31
CA LYS A 47 10.55 -1.23 7.31
C LYS A 47 9.14 -1.82 7.31
N LEU A 48 8.10 -0.99 7.42
CA LEU A 48 6.72 -1.46 7.42
C LEU A 48 6.37 -2.23 6.14
N PHE A 49 6.76 -1.70 4.98
CA PHE A 49 6.52 -2.37 3.70
C PHE A 49 7.20 -3.74 3.64
N ASN A 50 8.48 -3.82 4.02
CA ASN A 50 9.22 -5.07 4.02
C ASN A 50 8.68 -6.07 5.06
N ASP A 51 8.29 -5.61 6.25
CA ASP A 51 7.69 -6.47 7.28
C ASP A 51 6.38 -7.09 6.76
N LEU A 52 5.49 -6.30 6.14
CA LEU A 52 4.25 -6.79 5.51
C LEU A 52 4.53 -7.73 4.34
N LYS A 53 5.54 -7.44 3.52
CA LYS A 53 5.94 -8.28 2.39
C LYS A 53 6.47 -9.63 2.85
N ASN A 54 7.38 -9.63 3.83
CA ASN A 54 8.01 -10.85 4.36
C ASN A 54 7.03 -11.74 5.13
N THR A 55 5.94 -11.15 5.64
CA THR A 55 4.83 -11.87 6.29
C THR A 55 3.69 -12.21 5.31
N GLU A 56 3.88 -11.97 4.01
CA GLU A 56 2.88 -12.24 2.96
C GLU A 56 1.53 -11.53 3.15
N LEU A 57 1.54 -10.44 3.93
CA LEU A 57 0.37 -9.60 4.19
C LEU A 57 0.12 -8.57 3.08
N ILE A 58 1.10 -8.38 2.20
CA ILE A 58 0.92 -7.69 0.93
C ILE A 58 1.46 -8.55 -0.20
N PHE A 59 0.86 -8.42 -1.38
CA PHE A 59 1.25 -9.18 -2.55
C PHE A 59 1.20 -8.32 -3.81
N THR A 60 1.96 -8.74 -4.82
CA THR A 60 1.89 -8.20 -6.17
C THR A 60 1.66 -9.34 -7.17
N SER A 61 1.31 -9.01 -8.40
CA SER A 61 1.11 -9.95 -9.49
C SER A 61 1.48 -9.27 -10.81
N GLU A 62 1.68 -10.05 -11.88
CA GLU A 62 1.97 -9.48 -13.20
C GLU A 62 0.85 -8.53 -13.66
N GLY A 63 -0.41 -8.85 -13.38
CA GLY A 63 -1.53 -7.95 -13.68
C GLY A 63 -1.46 -6.62 -12.92
N LEU A 64 -1.05 -6.63 -11.65
CA LEU A 64 -0.85 -5.41 -10.86
C LEU A 64 0.33 -4.60 -11.38
N ARG A 65 1.43 -5.26 -11.77
CA ARG A 65 2.59 -4.63 -12.37
C ARG A 65 2.23 -3.96 -13.70
N GLN A 66 1.59 -4.69 -14.62
CA GLN A 66 1.15 -4.14 -15.91
C GLN A 66 0.17 -2.97 -15.73
N ALA A 67 -0.71 -3.02 -14.72
CA ALA A 67 -1.61 -1.90 -14.41
C ALA A 67 -0.86 -0.66 -13.91
N ALA A 68 0.24 -0.83 -13.16
CA ALA A 68 1.10 0.28 -12.76
C ALA A 68 1.84 0.87 -13.97
N ILE A 69 2.48 0.01 -14.77
CA ILE A 69 3.20 0.40 -15.99
C ILE A 69 2.28 1.16 -16.95
N LYS A 70 1.07 0.65 -17.21
CA LYS A 70 0.09 1.30 -18.09
C LYS A 70 -0.29 2.71 -17.62
N LYS A 71 -0.31 2.94 -16.31
CA LYS A 71 -0.72 4.23 -15.74
C LYS A 71 0.44 5.24 -15.67
N TYR A 72 1.66 4.80 -15.37
CA TYR A 72 2.81 5.69 -15.17
C TYR A 72 3.80 5.72 -16.34
N GLY A 73 3.66 4.81 -17.30
CA GLY A 73 4.44 4.80 -18.54
C GLY A 73 5.86 4.29 -18.40
N ASN A 74 6.25 3.72 -17.24
CA ASN A 74 7.57 3.12 -17.07
C ASN A 74 7.50 1.80 -16.28
N MET A 75 8.61 1.04 -16.31
CA MET A 75 8.68 -0.33 -15.79
C MET A 75 9.03 -0.41 -14.30
N ILE A 76 9.29 0.73 -13.64
CA ILE A 76 9.74 0.78 -12.25
C ILE A 76 8.55 0.64 -11.31
N GLU A 77 7.40 1.26 -11.63
CA GLU A 77 6.25 1.22 -10.73
C GLU A 77 5.62 -0.16 -10.64
N THR A 78 5.29 -0.56 -9.41
CA THR A 78 4.58 -1.78 -9.11
C THR A 78 3.47 -1.51 -8.11
N TYR A 79 2.28 -2.03 -8.39
CA TYR A 79 1.19 -2.05 -7.40
C TYR A 79 1.26 -3.27 -6.51
N TRP A 80 0.93 -3.06 -5.24
CA TRP A 80 0.73 -4.10 -4.25
C TRP A 80 -0.66 -3.98 -3.64
N LYS A 81 -1.23 -5.12 -3.24
CA LYS A 81 -2.51 -5.22 -2.52
C LYS A 81 -2.30 -5.80 -1.13
N PHE A 82 -3.22 -5.47 -0.23
CA PHE A 82 -3.28 -6.05 1.10
C PHE A 82 -4.01 -7.38 1.10
N ASN A 83 -3.42 -8.40 1.72
CA ASN A 83 -4.09 -9.66 2.01
C ASN A 83 -4.92 -9.50 3.30
N ILE A 84 -6.11 -8.91 3.17
CA ILE A 84 -6.98 -8.59 4.30
C ILE A 84 -7.37 -9.84 5.08
N GLU A 85 -7.55 -10.98 4.42
CA GLU A 85 -7.89 -12.24 5.08
C GLU A 85 -6.75 -12.68 6.02
N SER A 86 -5.51 -12.71 5.54
CA SER A 86 -4.35 -13.04 6.37
C SER A 86 -4.11 -12.02 7.48
N MET A 87 -4.29 -10.72 7.20
CA MET A 87 -4.17 -9.68 8.23
C MET A 87 -5.19 -9.89 9.36
N LYS A 88 -6.45 -10.20 9.06
CA LYS A 88 -7.46 -10.52 10.08
C LYS A 88 -7.08 -11.73 10.93
N LYS A 89 -6.53 -12.79 10.32
CA LYS A 89 -6.08 -14.00 11.04
C LYS A 89 -4.96 -13.71 12.04
N LEU A 90 -4.13 -12.69 11.78
CA LEU A 90 -3.05 -12.25 12.67
C LEU A 90 -3.48 -11.19 13.70
N GLY A 91 -4.76 -10.79 13.73
CA GLY A 91 -5.29 -9.86 14.73
C GLY A 91 -5.05 -8.38 14.44
N TYR A 92 -4.88 -7.99 13.17
CA TYR A 92 -4.86 -6.59 12.72
C TYR A 92 -6.25 -5.92 12.71
#